data_AF-A0A1L9P6P8-F1
#
_entry.id   AF-A0A1L9P6P8-F1
#
_cell.length_a   1.000
_cell.length_b   1.000
_cell.length_c   1.000
_cell.angle_alpha   90.00
_cell.angle_beta   90.00
_cell.angle_gamma   90.00
#
_symmetry.space_group_name_H-M   'P 1'
#
loop_
_entity.id
_entity.type
_entity.pdbx_description
1 polymer ?
#
loop_
_entity_poly.entity_id
_entity_poly.type
_entity_poly.pdbx_seq_one_letter_code
_entity_poly.pdbx_strand_id
1 'polypeptide(L)'
;MDPSNFIDPNLTEPDLLVLKNLLHDAEHAKPEEKNSVLGARNRTKKPTQNGTGQSPDEDTIQKLKALNNAQNAEFEPTVFVTWDVKDLEKLPKVVKSILQSYVRVARQLVRVETDVVMLTHLILYFTTSVPSAILLFRNFHWAHGVAHWIMQTYYVGTYTLMMHQHIHMGGILKKGLWWFDGVFPYITNPLMGHTWNSYYYHHVKHHHVEGNGPDDLSSTIRYQRDELGDFLCYVGRFFFFIWLELPLYFFRKGKTAMAAKAAFWELGNYLALYVLWNYVNWKATLFVFLLPLLQLRVGLMVGNWGQHAFVDEVDPNSDFRSSITLIDVPSNRFCYNDGYHTSHHLNPLRHWRDHPVSLLQQKDRYAEEHALVFRNIDYIMITIRLMRKDYKYLAKCLVPMGDQVDMTLDEKAEMLRTKTKRFSDMDVKSKF
;
A
#
# COMPACT_ATOMS: atom_id res chain seq x y z
N MET A 1 -19.40 -1.37 -17.03
CA MET A 1 -18.22 -1.22 -17.90
C MET A 1 -17.37 -2.47 -17.76
N ASP A 2 -16.72 -2.92 -18.85
CA ASP A 2 -15.79 -4.04 -18.81
C ASP A 2 -14.46 -3.57 -18.21
N PRO A 3 -13.99 -4.14 -17.07
CA PRO A 3 -12.77 -3.66 -16.40
C PRO A 3 -11.49 -3.86 -17.22
N SER A 4 -11.51 -4.70 -18.26
CA SER A 4 -10.38 -4.92 -19.18
C SER A 4 -10.07 -3.71 -20.07
N ASN A 5 -11.08 -2.87 -20.34
CA ASN A 5 -10.97 -1.77 -21.31
C ASN A 5 -11.15 -0.39 -20.68
N PHE A 6 -11.73 -0.31 -19.48
CA PHE A 6 -11.97 0.95 -18.79
C PHE A 6 -10.65 1.56 -18.28
N ILE A 7 -10.47 2.86 -18.43
CA ILE A 7 -9.37 3.61 -17.82
C ILE A 7 -10.02 4.70 -16.97
N ASP A 8 -9.71 4.76 -15.67
CA ASP A 8 -10.32 5.77 -14.80
C ASP A 8 -9.85 7.17 -15.23
N PRO A 9 -10.77 8.10 -15.56
CA PRO A 9 -10.39 9.46 -15.93
C PRO A 9 -9.69 10.24 -14.81
N ASN A 10 -9.77 9.77 -13.55
CA ASN A 10 -9.14 10.38 -12.38
C ASN A 10 -7.78 9.76 -12.03
N LEU A 11 -7.24 8.91 -12.91
CA LEU A 11 -5.90 8.38 -12.76
C LEU A 11 -4.86 9.47 -12.52
N THR A 12 -3.87 9.14 -11.67
CA THR A 12 -2.66 9.96 -11.60
C THR A 12 -1.91 9.85 -12.92
N GLU A 13 -1.22 10.92 -13.32
CA GLU A 13 -0.41 10.89 -14.53
C GLU A 13 0.64 9.76 -14.52
N PRO A 14 1.34 9.48 -13.40
CA PRO A 14 2.23 8.33 -13.32
C PRO A 14 1.57 6.99 -13.65
N ASP A 15 0.43 6.68 -13.03
CA ASP A 15 -0.27 5.42 -13.29
C ASP A 15 -0.76 5.31 -14.73
N LEU A 16 -1.27 6.41 -15.30
CA LEU A 16 -1.71 6.43 -16.69
C LEU A 16 -0.55 6.14 -17.65
N LEU A 17 0.63 6.70 -17.39
CA LEU A 17 1.82 6.48 -18.20
C LEU A 17 2.32 5.03 -18.10
N VAL A 18 2.38 4.48 -16.88
CA VAL A 18 2.77 3.08 -16.67
C VAL A 18 1.76 2.13 -17.33
N LEU A 19 0.46 2.33 -17.12
CA LEU A 19 -0.57 1.47 -17.69
C LEU A 19 -0.50 1.46 -19.22
N LYS A 20 -0.38 2.63 -19.86
CA LYS A 20 -0.23 2.72 -21.32
C LYS A 20 1.00 2.00 -21.82
N ASN A 21 2.11 2.10 -21.11
CA ASN A 21 3.36 1.42 -21.46
C ASN A 21 3.17 -0.11 -21.45
N LEU A 22 2.62 -0.66 -20.36
CA LEU A 22 2.39 -2.10 -20.23
C LEU A 22 1.36 -2.65 -21.24
N LEU A 23 0.29 -1.90 -21.51
CA LEU A 23 -0.71 -2.32 -22.51
C LEU A 23 -0.15 -2.29 -23.92
N HIS A 24 0.67 -1.28 -24.26
CA HIS A 24 1.35 -1.22 -25.54
C HIS A 24 2.28 -2.44 -25.75
N ASP A 25 3.02 -2.84 -24.72
CA ASP A 25 3.86 -4.05 -24.79
C ASP A 25 3.03 -5.31 -24.99
N ALA A 26 1.92 -5.45 -24.28
CA ALA A 26 1.03 -6.60 -24.43
C ALA A 26 0.38 -6.68 -25.83
N GLU A 27 0.04 -5.54 -26.42
CA GLU A 27 -0.54 -5.47 -27.78
C GLU A 27 0.50 -5.72 -28.89
N HIS A 28 1.77 -5.35 -28.65
CA HIS A 28 2.86 -5.47 -29.61
C HIS A 28 3.84 -6.62 -29.34
N ALA A 29 3.53 -7.49 -28.38
CA ALA A 29 4.28 -8.72 -28.15
C ALA A 29 4.31 -9.54 -29.45
N LYS A 30 5.49 -9.65 -30.07
CA LYS A 30 5.65 -10.45 -31.30
C LYS A 30 5.48 -11.94 -30.95
N PRO A 31 4.79 -12.75 -31.78
CA PRO A 31 4.67 -14.20 -31.60
C PRO A 31 6.00 -15.00 -31.73
N GLU A 32 7.16 -14.35 -31.66
CA GLU A 32 8.46 -14.91 -32.07
C GLU A 32 9.57 -14.72 -31.01
N GLU A 33 9.50 -15.49 -29.92
CA GLU A 33 10.68 -16.17 -29.35
C GLU A 33 10.34 -17.65 -29.08
N LYS A 34 9.76 -18.30 -30.10
CA LYS A 34 9.67 -19.75 -30.16
C LYS A 34 11.08 -20.30 -30.45
N ASN A 35 11.66 -21.03 -29.48
CA ASN A 35 12.89 -21.86 -29.57
C ASN A 35 14.20 -21.31 -28.98
N SER A 36 14.24 -20.91 -27.71
CA SER A 36 15.48 -21.11 -26.93
C SER A 36 15.25 -21.44 -25.45
N VAL A 37 14.42 -22.45 -25.17
CA VAL A 37 14.53 -23.20 -23.92
C VAL A 37 15.40 -24.42 -24.20
N LEU A 38 16.71 -24.21 -24.19
CA LEU A 38 17.80 -25.19 -23.98
C LEU A 38 19.12 -24.54 -24.44
N GLY A 39 19.78 -23.83 -23.54
CA GLY A 39 21.13 -23.31 -23.80
C GLY A 39 21.54 -22.19 -22.87
N ALA A 40 22.05 -22.54 -21.68
CA ALA A 40 22.81 -21.62 -20.85
C ALA A 40 24.04 -21.09 -21.62
N ARG A 41 24.18 -19.76 -21.75
CA ARG A 41 25.43 -18.98 -21.57
C ARG A 41 25.27 -17.54 -22.08
N ASN A 42 25.70 -16.59 -21.25
CA ASN A 42 26.23 -15.27 -21.58
C ASN A 42 25.73 -14.63 -22.89
N ARG A 43 24.70 -13.78 -22.79
CA ARG A 43 24.48 -12.72 -23.78
C ARG A 43 24.73 -11.36 -23.14
N THR A 44 25.97 -10.91 -23.22
CA THR A 44 26.30 -9.49 -23.32
C THR A 44 25.45 -8.86 -24.43
N LYS A 45 24.63 -7.87 -24.09
CA LYS A 45 23.85 -7.05 -25.04
C LYS A 45 24.77 -6.55 -26.16
N LYS A 46 24.50 -6.96 -27.40
CA LYS A 46 25.01 -6.25 -28.58
C LYS A 46 24.08 -5.05 -28.85
N PRO A 47 24.61 -3.84 -29.09
CA PRO A 47 23.80 -2.68 -29.36
C PRO A 47 23.27 -2.76 -30.79
N THR A 48 21.96 -2.83 -30.95
CA THR A 48 21.30 -2.53 -32.21
C THR A 48 21.39 -1.01 -32.45
N GLN A 49 22.36 -0.61 -33.26
CA GLN A 49 22.33 0.69 -33.92
C GLN A 49 21.29 0.63 -35.05
N ASN A 50 20.21 1.40 -34.92
CA ASN A 50 19.67 2.29 -35.95
C ASN A 50 18.34 2.91 -35.47
N GLY A 51 18.40 4.19 -35.09
CA GLY A 51 17.24 5.00 -34.69
C GLY A 51 17.63 5.97 -33.58
N THR A 52 17.84 7.24 -33.91
CA THR A 52 18.10 8.35 -32.97
C THR A 52 16.87 8.77 -32.17
N GLY A 53 15.99 7.83 -31.82
CA GLY A 53 14.85 8.04 -30.94
C GLY A 53 15.05 7.23 -29.66
N GLN A 54 14.91 7.87 -28.50
CA GLN A 54 14.80 7.16 -27.23
C GLN A 54 13.62 6.17 -27.30
N SER A 55 13.71 5.01 -26.64
CA SER A 55 12.58 4.08 -26.60
C SER A 55 11.41 4.74 -25.85
N PRO A 56 10.14 4.42 -26.19
CA PRO A 56 8.98 4.95 -25.48
C PRO A 56 9.04 4.76 -23.95
N ASP A 57 9.70 3.70 -23.51
CA ASP A 57 9.96 3.39 -22.09
C ASP A 57 10.90 4.39 -21.45
N GLU A 58 12.01 4.71 -22.14
CA GLU A 58 13.03 5.62 -21.63
C GLU A 58 12.47 7.04 -21.52
N ASP A 59 11.67 7.47 -22.49
CA ASP A 59 10.94 8.75 -22.45
C ASP A 59 9.99 8.81 -21.26
N THR A 60 9.23 7.73 -21.03
CA THR A 60 8.29 7.64 -19.91
C THR A 60 9.03 7.67 -18.58
N ILE A 61 10.11 6.90 -18.45
CA ILE A 61 10.95 6.86 -17.24
C ILE A 61 11.56 8.24 -16.96
N GLN A 62 12.07 8.93 -17.99
CA GLN A 62 12.65 10.27 -17.83
C GLN A 62 11.61 11.29 -17.38
N LYS A 63 10.41 11.26 -17.97
CA LYS A 63 9.29 12.12 -17.55
C LYS A 63 8.91 11.88 -16.10
N LEU A 64 8.73 10.62 -15.68
CA LEU A 64 8.39 10.29 -14.29
C LEU A 64 9.48 10.75 -13.30
N LYS A 65 10.76 10.59 -13.66
CA LYS A 65 11.88 11.11 -12.86
C LYS A 65 11.88 12.65 -12.80
N ALA A 66 11.54 13.32 -13.90
CA ALA A 66 11.47 14.77 -13.96
C ALA A 66 10.40 15.32 -12.99
N LEU A 67 9.22 14.68 -12.94
CA LEU A 67 8.13 15.03 -12.02
C LEU A 67 8.55 14.95 -10.54
N ASN A 68 9.47 14.05 -10.18
CA ASN A 68 9.93 13.83 -8.80
C ASN A 68 11.18 14.66 -8.42
N ASN A 69 11.91 15.21 -9.38
CA ASN A 69 13.17 15.91 -9.13
C ASN A 69 12.93 17.42 -8.93
N ALA A 70 13.06 17.90 -7.69
CA ALA A 70 12.87 19.31 -7.32
C ALA A 70 13.66 20.33 -8.16
N GLN A 71 14.76 19.89 -8.80
CA GLN A 71 15.65 20.75 -9.59
C GLN A 71 15.33 20.74 -11.09
N ASN A 72 14.38 19.89 -11.50
CA ASN A 72 13.88 19.85 -12.87
C ASN A 72 12.76 20.87 -13.07
N ALA A 73 12.64 21.42 -14.28
CA ALA A 73 11.59 22.38 -14.64
C ALA A 73 10.18 21.77 -14.62
N GLU A 74 10.06 20.46 -14.85
CA GLU A 74 8.81 19.70 -14.81
C GLU A 74 8.45 19.20 -13.41
N PHE A 75 9.18 19.60 -12.37
CA PHE A 75 8.89 19.17 -11.01
C PHE A 75 7.47 19.53 -10.57
N GLU A 76 6.74 18.54 -10.07
CA GLU A 76 5.40 18.74 -9.52
C GLU A 76 5.31 18.20 -8.08
N PRO A 77 5.14 19.04 -7.05
CA PRO A 77 4.85 18.55 -5.70
C PRO A 77 3.40 18.06 -5.62
N THR A 78 3.17 16.98 -4.88
CA THR A 78 1.81 16.54 -4.58
C THR A 78 1.30 17.37 -3.42
N VAL A 79 0.21 18.15 -3.63
CA VAL A 79 -0.32 19.07 -2.60
C VAL A 79 -1.59 18.54 -1.95
N PHE A 80 -2.46 17.95 -2.77
CA PHE A 80 -3.72 17.31 -2.37
C PHE A 80 -3.80 15.95 -3.05
N VAL A 81 -4.55 15.03 -2.45
CA VAL A 81 -4.88 13.73 -3.09
C VAL A 81 -5.97 13.89 -4.15
N THR A 82 -6.87 14.87 -4.01
CA THR A 82 -8.01 15.04 -4.94
C THR A 82 -7.65 15.77 -6.24
N TRP A 83 -6.65 16.66 -6.23
CA TRP A 83 -6.36 17.56 -7.35
C TRP A 83 -4.88 17.52 -7.74
N ASP A 84 -4.63 17.46 -9.05
CA ASP A 84 -3.29 17.58 -9.63
C ASP A 84 -2.92 19.07 -9.79
N VAL A 85 -1.63 19.35 -10.01
CA VAL A 85 -1.13 20.73 -10.22
C VAL A 85 -1.86 21.41 -11.37
N LYS A 86 -2.08 20.71 -12.49
CA LYS A 86 -2.84 21.20 -13.66
C LYS A 86 -4.26 21.67 -13.32
N ASP A 87 -4.89 21.10 -12.30
CA ASP A 87 -6.24 21.49 -11.87
C ASP A 87 -6.20 22.71 -10.96
N LEU A 88 -5.17 22.78 -10.11
CA LEU A 88 -4.89 23.94 -9.26
C LEU A 88 -4.56 25.19 -10.09
N GLU A 89 -4.02 25.01 -11.30
CA GLU A 89 -3.75 26.10 -12.23
C GLU A 89 -5.00 26.83 -12.75
N LYS A 90 -6.14 26.14 -12.75
CA LYS A 90 -7.44 26.67 -13.21
C LYS A 90 -8.12 27.55 -12.15
N LEU A 91 -7.57 27.61 -10.93
CA LEU A 91 -8.12 28.40 -9.84
C LEU A 91 -7.96 29.92 -10.06
N PRO A 92 -8.82 30.75 -9.45
CA PRO A 92 -8.67 32.20 -9.49
C PRO A 92 -7.28 32.66 -9.01
N LYS A 93 -6.74 33.72 -9.64
CA LYS A 93 -5.35 34.21 -9.39
C LYS A 93 -5.03 34.41 -7.91
N VAL A 94 -5.97 34.93 -7.12
CA VAL A 94 -5.80 35.15 -5.68
C VAL A 94 -5.57 33.83 -4.94
N VAL A 95 -6.40 32.82 -5.22
CA VAL A 95 -6.30 31.48 -4.62
C VAL A 95 -4.99 30.81 -5.04
N LYS A 96 -4.62 30.91 -6.33
CA LYS A 96 -3.35 30.39 -6.85
C LYS A 96 -2.15 31.00 -6.14
N SER A 97 -2.15 32.32 -5.91
CA SER A 97 -1.06 33.01 -5.20
C SER A 97 -0.92 32.58 -3.74
N ILE A 98 -2.04 32.38 -3.04
CA ILE A 98 -2.04 31.86 -1.66
C ILE A 98 -1.47 30.44 -1.66
N LEU A 99 -1.97 29.58 -2.56
CA LEU A 99 -1.54 28.20 -2.67
C LEU A 99 -0.05 28.08 -3.01
N GLN A 100 0.47 28.87 -3.96
CA GLN A 100 1.88 28.90 -4.29
C GLN A 100 2.75 29.35 -3.11
N SER A 101 2.26 30.28 -2.29
CA SER A 101 2.96 30.71 -1.08
C SER A 101 3.00 29.60 -0.03
N TYR A 102 1.87 28.90 0.16
CA TYR A 102 1.81 27.70 1.00
C TYR A 102 2.78 26.62 0.51
N VAL A 103 2.74 26.25 -0.77
CA VAL A 103 3.59 25.20 -1.35
C VAL A 103 5.08 25.52 -1.18
N ARG A 104 5.48 26.79 -1.40
CA ARG A 104 6.87 27.23 -1.19
C ARG A 104 7.34 27.00 0.25
N VAL A 105 6.51 27.34 1.23
CA VAL A 105 6.83 27.11 2.65
C VAL A 105 6.79 25.62 2.97
N ALA A 106 5.74 24.91 2.55
CA ALA A 106 5.54 23.50 2.83
C ALA A 106 6.71 22.63 2.35
N ARG A 107 7.23 22.87 1.13
CA ARG A 107 8.42 22.21 0.58
C ARG A 107 9.66 22.37 1.46
N GLN A 108 9.76 23.48 2.20
CA GLN A 108 10.86 23.69 3.14
C GLN A 108 10.69 22.90 4.44
N LEU A 109 9.49 22.47 4.79
CA LEU A 109 9.16 21.75 6.03
C LEU A 109 9.15 20.23 5.86
N VAL A 110 8.69 19.73 4.71
CA VAL A 110 8.65 18.30 4.40
C VAL A 110 10.04 17.76 4.06
N ARG A 111 10.27 16.49 4.36
CA ARG A 111 11.57 15.84 4.15
C ARG A 111 11.89 15.66 2.67
N VAL A 112 10.92 15.23 1.88
CA VAL A 112 11.00 15.12 0.41
C VAL A 112 10.06 16.15 -0.18
N GLU A 113 10.54 16.98 -1.10
CA GLU A 113 9.78 18.14 -1.58
C GLU A 113 8.48 17.78 -2.33
N THR A 114 8.37 16.53 -2.78
CA THR A 114 7.15 15.98 -3.36
C THR A 114 6.01 15.83 -2.35
N ASP A 115 6.31 15.73 -1.06
CA ASP A 115 5.39 15.26 -0.02
C ASP A 115 4.63 16.38 0.70
N VAL A 116 4.44 17.52 0.03
CA VAL A 116 3.61 18.63 0.56
C VAL A 116 2.25 18.11 1.04
N VAL A 117 1.69 17.13 0.35
CA VAL A 117 0.44 16.43 0.67
C VAL A 117 0.44 15.82 2.07
N MET A 118 1.55 15.29 2.57
CA MET A 118 1.59 14.72 3.92
C MET A 118 1.51 15.82 4.98
N LEU A 119 2.16 16.97 4.75
CA LEU A 119 1.98 18.14 5.62
C LEU A 119 0.55 18.69 5.54
N THR A 120 -0.04 18.75 4.35
CA THR A 120 -1.44 19.14 4.17
C THR A 120 -2.38 18.25 5.00
N HIS A 121 -2.15 16.93 5.01
CA HIS A 121 -2.93 15.99 5.81
C HIS A 121 -2.68 16.16 7.32
N LEU A 122 -1.43 16.40 7.75
CA LEU A 122 -1.17 16.73 9.15
C LEU A 122 -1.97 17.98 9.58
N ILE A 123 -1.93 19.05 8.81
CA ILE A 123 -2.73 20.26 9.09
C ILE A 123 -4.22 19.91 9.16
N LEU A 124 -4.73 19.11 8.22
CA LEU A 124 -6.12 18.64 8.23
C LEU A 124 -6.45 17.92 9.54
N TYR A 125 -5.67 16.90 9.93
CA TYR A 125 -5.94 16.11 11.13
C TYR A 125 -5.84 16.93 12.42
N PHE A 126 -4.88 17.85 12.52
CA PHE A 126 -4.74 18.72 13.70
C PHE A 126 -5.78 19.82 13.77
N THR A 127 -6.45 20.16 12.66
CA THR A 127 -7.51 21.17 12.63
C THR A 127 -8.93 20.58 12.65
N THR A 128 -9.09 19.28 12.36
CA THR A 128 -10.39 18.60 12.38
C THR A 128 -10.45 17.47 13.41
N SER A 129 -9.62 16.43 13.24
CA SER A 129 -9.63 15.19 14.03
C SER A 129 -9.34 15.44 15.52
N VAL A 130 -8.24 16.16 15.82
CA VAL A 130 -7.83 16.42 17.21
C VAL A 130 -8.83 17.33 17.96
N PRO A 131 -9.24 18.50 17.43
CA PRO A 131 -10.25 19.33 18.11
C PRO A 131 -11.59 18.61 18.27
N SER A 132 -12.01 17.83 17.27
CA SER A 132 -13.25 17.05 17.36
C SER A 132 -13.19 16.03 18.50
N ALA A 133 -12.07 15.33 18.68
CA ALA A 133 -11.89 14.40 19.79
C ALA A 133 -11.96 15.12 21.15
N ILE A 134 -11.25 16.25 21.30
CA ILE A 134 -11.27 17.05 22.52
C ILE A 134 -12.69 17.51 22.87
N LEU A 135 -13.43 18.00 21.88
CA LEU A 135 -14.82 18.45 22.05
C LEU A 135 -15.76 17.30 22.47
N LEU A 136 -15.57 16.09 21.93
CA LEU A 136 -16.35 14.91 22.35
C LEU A 136 -16.09 14.51 23.80
N PHE A 137 -14.84 14.60 24.25
CA PHE A 137 -14.49 14.32 25.65
C PHE A 137 -14.97 15.42 26.61
N ARG A 138 -15.05 16.67 26.14
CA ARG A 138 -15.60 17.79 26.92
C ARG A 138 -17.12 17.73 27.02
N ASN A 139 -17.82 17.61 25.89
CA ASN A 139 -19.29 17.71 25.78
C ASN A 139 -19.82 16.71 24.74
N PHE A 140 -19.98 15.44 25.14
CA PHE A 140 -20.38 14.38 24.22
C PHE A 140 -21.80 14.60 23.64
N HIS A 141 -21.91 14.48 22.32
CA HIS A 141 -23.17 14.40 21.58
C HIS A 141 -23.12 13.25 20.59
N TRP A 142 -24.18 12.44 20.49
CA TRP A 142 -24.22 11.26 19.63
C TRP A 142 -24.01 11.58 18.14
N ALA A 143 -24.66 12.62 17.64
CA ALA A 143 -24.48 13.06 16.24
C ALA A 143 -23.03 13.47 15.96
N HIS A 144 -22.38 14.15 16.90
CA HIS A 144 -20.96 14.49 16.80
C HIS A 144 -20.08 13.24 16.87
N GLY A 145 -20.39 12.28 17.76
CA GLY A 145 -19.65 11.02 17.85
C GLY A 145 -19.69 10.22 16.55
N VAL A 146 -20.88 10.07 15.96
CA VAL A 146 -21.07 9.41 14.66
C VAL A 146 -20.36 10.16 13.54
N ALA A 147 -20.51 11.50 13.47
CA ALA A 147 -19.84 12.32 12.46
C ALA A 147 -18.31 12.25 12.58
N HIS A 148 -17.78 12.24 13.81
CA HIS A 148 -16.36 12.05 14.08
C HIS A 148 -15.89 10.68 13.57
N TRP A 149 -16.60 9.61 13.91
CA TRP A 149 -16.22 8.27 13.46
C TRP A 149 -16.25 8.15 11.93
N ILE A 150 -17.28 8.67 11.26
CA ILE A 150 -17.34 8.71 9.77
C ILE A 150 -16.14 9.47 9.20
N MET A 151 -15.79 10.62 9.77
CA MET A 151 -14.62 11.39 9.37
C MET A 151 -13.32 10.59 9.54
N GLN A 152 -13.12 9.90 10.67
CA GLN A 152 -11.96 9.02 10.86
C GLN A 152 -11.93 7.87 9.86
N THR A 153 -13.08 7.26 9.58
CA THR A 153 -13.20 6.21 8.56
C THR A 153 -12.82 6.70 7.17
N TYR A 154 -13.12 7.96 6.84
CA TYR A 154 -12.66 8.57 5.60
C TYR A 154 -11.14 8.83 5.60
N TYR A 155 -10.57 9.24 6.73
CA TYR A 155 -9.14 9.55 6.85
C TYR A 155 -8.23 8.33 7.01
N VAL A 156 -8.73 7.22 7.53
CA VAL A 156 -7.90 6.10 8.02
C VAL A 156 -7.01 5.49 6.95
N GLY A 157 -7.48 5.34 5.72
CA GLY A 157 -6.69 4.80 4.61
C GLY A 157 -5.47 5.68 4.32
N THR A 158 -5.73 6.95 4.00
CA THR A 158 -4.68 7.94 3.74
C THR A 158 -3.74 8.10 4.92
N TYR A 159 -4.25 8.20 6.14
CA TYR A 159 -3.41 8.31 7.33
C TYR A 159 -2.52 7.08 7.52
N THR A 160 -3.07 5.88 7.36
CA THR A 160 -2.31 4.62 7.55
C THR A 160 -1.15 4.53 6.57
N LEU A 161 -1.35 4.93 5.31
CA LEU A 161 -0.27 4.91 4.33
C LEU A 161 0.69 6.09 4.44
N MET A 162 0.26 7.24 4.99
CA MET A 162 1.20 8.27 5.44
C MET A 162 2.09 7.74 6.57
N MET A 163 1.52 6.98 7.51
CA MET A 163 2.28 6.35 8.58
C MET A 163 3.16 5.21 8.08
N HIS A 164 2.76 4.47 7.05
CA HIS A 164 3.61 3.50 6.37
C HIS A 164 4.87 4.17 5.81
N GLN A 165 4.72 5.31 5.13
CA GLN A 165 5.87 6.10 4.67
C GLN A 165 6.70 6.64 5.84
N HIS A 166 6.05 7.14 6.91
CA HIS A 166 6.74 7.64 8.11
C HIS A 166 7.65 6.57 8.75
N ILE A 167 7.16 5.35 8.94
CA ILE A 167 7.89 4.29 9.65
C ILE A 167 9.01 3.66 8.81
N HIS A 168 8.86 3.62 7.49
CA HIS A 168 9.89 3.13 6.58
C HIS A 168 10.98 4.17 6.36
N MET A 169 10.59 5.42 6.08
CA MET A 169 11.56 6.48 5.76
C MET A 169 12.19 7.10 7.01
N GLY A 170 11.61 6.90 8.19
CA GLY A 170 12.06 7.49 9.46
C GLY A 170 11.64 8.95 9.61
N GLY A 171 10.39 9.26 9.27
CA GLY A 171 9.81 10.60 9.38
C GLY A 171 9.46 11.25 8.04
N ILE A 172 8.48 12.16 8.07
CA ILE A 172 7.94 12.87 6.88
C ILE A 172 8.32 14.36 6.86
N LEU A 173 8.74 14.91 8.00
CA LEU A 173 9.22 16.30 8.11
C LEU A 173 10.76 16.37 8.19
N LYS A 174 11.32 17.54 7.88
CA LYS A 174 12.76 17.77 7.99
C LYS A 174 13.23 17.67 9.44
N LYS A 175 14.52 17.38 9.61
CA LYS A 175 15.19 17.25 10.92
C LYS A 175 14.95 18.42 11.87
N GLY A 176 14.76 19.65 11.39
CA GLY A 176 14.44 20.80 12.26
C GLY A 176 13.09 20.67 13.01
N LEU A 177 12.19 19.82 12.51
CA LEU A 177 10.87 19.53 13.08
C LEU A 177 10.81 18.13 13.72
N TRP A 178 11.95 17.51 14.03
CA TRP A 178 12.03 16.13 14.54
C TRP A 178 11.15 15.89 15.77
N TRP A 179 11.00 16.88 16.64
CA TRP A 179 10.19 16.78 17.85
C TRP A 179 8.71 16.63 17.51
N PHE A 180 8.22 17.41 16.54
CA PHE A 180 6.84 17.32 16.08
C PHE A 180 6.63 16.02 15.31
N ASP A 181 7.56 15.70 14.39
CA ASP A 181 7.54 14.48 13.58
C ASP A 181 7.53 13.19 14.43
N GLY A 182 8.22 13.21 15.56
CA GLY A 182 8.24 12.11 16.51
C GLY A 182 7.03 12.05 17.45
N VAL A 183 6.39 13.19 17.76
CA VAL A 183 5.29 13.27 18.72
C VAL A 183 3.93 13.10 18.08
N PHE A 184 3.71 13.63 16.87
CA PHE A 184 2.38 13.59 16.24
C PHE A 184 1.79 12.17 16.18
N PRO A 185 2.54 11.08 15.89
CA PRO A 185 1.97 9.75 15.83
C PRO A 185 1.38 9.30 17.16
N TYR A 186 1.92 9.74 18.30
CA TYR A 186 1.36 9.40 19.60
C TYR A 186 0.00 10.05 19.88
N ILE A 187 -0.31 11.13 19.18
CA ILE A 187 -1.62 11.81 19.24
C ILE A 187 -2.56 11.22 18.19
N THR A 188 -2.11 11.12 16.94
CA THR A 188 -2.97 10.79 15.81
C THR A 188 -3.13 9.29 15.54
N ASN A 189 -2.18 8.43 15.94
CA ASN A 189 -2.32 6.98 15.74
C ASN A 189 -3.58 6.43 16.43
N PRO A 190 -3.82 6.69 17.74
CA PRO A 190 -5.02 6.15 18.40
C PRO A 190 -6.32 6.66 17.79
N LEU A 191 -6.36 7.93 17.33
CA LEU A 191 -7.53 8.52 16.66
C LEU A 191 -7.90 7.78 15.37
N MET A 192 -6.90 7.16 14.72
CA MET A 192 -7.05 6.42 13.47
C MET A 192 -7.10 4.90 13.71
N GLY A 193 -7.20 4.47 14.97
CA GLY A 193 -7.31 3.07 15.37
C GLY A 193 -5.98 2.33 15.53
N HIS A 194 -4.84 2.99 15.30
CA HIS A 194 -3.53 2.38 15.52
C HIS A 194 -3.22 2.36 17.02
N THR A 195 -2.78 1.22 17.54
CA THR A 195 -2.10 1.15 18.82
C THR A 195 -0.69 1.74 18.70
N TRP A 196 -0.16 2.30 19.79
CA TRP A 196 1.13 3.02 19.74
C TRP A 196 2.25 2.08 19.27
N ASN A 197 3.03 2.49 18.27
CA ASN A 197 4.17 1.74 17.71
C ASN A 197 3.91 0.30 17.22
N SER A 198 2.72 -0.26 17.40
CA SER A 198 2.45 -1.64 17.01
C SER A 198 2.47 -1.83 15.51
N TYR A 199 2.03 -0.83 14.74
CA TYR A 199 2.17 -0.88 13.28
C TYR A 199 3.64 -0.95 12.84
N TYR A 200 4.54 -0.22 13.49
CA TYR A 200 5.98 -0.34 13.24
C TYR A 200 6.53 -1.73 13.57
N TYR A 201 6.19 -2.26 14.75
CA TYR A 201 6.68 -3.57 15.17
C TYR A 201 6.11 -4.70 14.30
N HIS A 202 4.83 -4.64 13.98
CA HIS A 202 4.16 -5.63 13.14
C HIS A 202 4.62 -5.53 11.68
N HIS A 203 4.56 -4.35 11.08
CA HIS A 203 4.87 -4.19 9.66
C HIS A 203 6.37 -4.30 9.39
N VAL A 204 7.17 -3.43 10.00
CA VAL A 204 8.60 -3.28 9.67
C VAL A 204 9.47 -4.35 10.33
N LYS A 205 9.20 -4.70 11.59
CA LYS A 205 10.05 -5.60 12.36
C LYS A 205 9.63 -7.06 12.33
N HIS A 206 8.47 -7.35 11.75
CA HIS A 206 7.89 -8.68 11.68
C HIS A 206 7.50 -9.04 10.24
N HIS A 207 6.47 -8.42 9.65
CA HIS A 207 5.94 -8.77 8.33
C HIS A 207 7.00 -8.64 7.21
N HIS A 208 7.73 -7.53 7.13
CA HIS A 208 8.83 -7.36 6.16
C HIS A 208 10.01 -8.32 6.39
N VAL A 209 10.18 -8.82 7.61
CA VAL A 209 11.25 -9.79 7.92
C VAL A 209 10.84 -11.18 7.47
N GLU A 210 9.56 -11.53 7.60
CA GLU A 210 9.05 -12.87 7.30
C GLU A 210 8.44 -12.98 5.89
N GLY A 211 8.15 -11.87 5.21
CA GLY A 211 7.79 -11.83 3.78
C GLY A 211 6.50 -12.58 3.41
N ASN A 212 5.47 -12.52 4.25
CA ASN A 212 4.27 -13.37 4.15
C ASN A 212 4.57 -14.89 4.26
N GLY A 213 5.79 -15.26 4.67
CA GLY A 213 6.23 -16.63 4.85
C GLY A 213 5.61 -17.32 6.08
N PRO A 214 6.03 -18.55 6.38
CA PRO A 214 5.40 -19.41 7.38
C PRO A 214 5.43 -18.86 8.80
N ASP A 215 6.41 -18.03 9.14
CA ASP A 215 6.54 -17.44 10.48
C ASP A 215 5.87 -16.07 10.59
N ASP A 216 5.30 -15.55 9.49
CA ASP A 216 4.54 -14.31 9.51
C ASP A 216 3.18 -14.52 10.21
N LEU A 217 2.94 -13.80 11.30
CA LEU A 217 1.66 -13.74 12.03
C LEU A 217 0.48 -13.25 11.18
N SER A 218 0.76 -12.54 10.10
CA SER A 218 -0.20 -12.11 9.09
C SER A 218 -0.14 -12.91 7.80
N SER A 219 0.53 -14.07 7.80
CA SER A 219 0.68 -14.93 6.62
C SER A 219 -0.67 -15.44 6.11
N THR A 220 -0.84 -15.41 4.79
CA THR A 220 -2.01 -15.98 4.10
C THR A 220 -1.78 -17.42 3.61
N ILE A 221 -0.54 -17.93 3.65
CA ILE A 221 -0.16 -19.14 2.89
C ILE A 221 -0.85 -20.42 3.38
N ARG A 222 -1.17 -20.49 4.68
CA ARG A 222 -1.81 -21.66 5.30
C ARG A 222 -3.33 -21.69 5.13
N TYR A 223 -3.90 -20.62 4.59
CA TYR A 223 -5.33 -20.48 4.35
C TYR A 223 -5.64 -20.77 2.89
N GLN A 224 -6.83 -21.29 2.63
CA GLN A 224 -7.41 -21.32 1.30
C GLN A 224 -7.91 -19.90 0.97
N ARG A 225 -7.21 -19.20 0.07
CA ARG A 225 -7.32 -17.74 -0.07
C ARG A 225 -8.57 -17.25 -0.81
N ASP A 226 -9.44 -18.18 -1.21
CA ASP A 226 -10.74 -17.95 -1.83
C ASP A 226 -11.91 -18.63 -1.07
N GLU A 227 -11.71 -18.93 0.22
CA GLU A 227 -12.73 -19.48 1.11
C GLU A 227 -13.08 -18.52 2.26
N LEU A 228 -14.38 -18.30 2.48
CA LEU A 228 -14.86 -17.36 3.48
C LEU A 228 -14.54 -17.80 4.91
N GLY A 229 -14.63 -19.10 5.20
CA GLY A 229 -14.32 -19.63 6.54
C GLY A 229 -12.87 -19.37 6.94
N ASP A 230 -11.95 -19.61 6.01
CA ASP A 230 -10.52 -19.39 6.21
C ASP A 230 -10.19 -17.90 6.33
N PHE A 231 -10.82 -17.05 5.51
CA PHE A 231 -10.72 -15.60 5.65
C PHE A 231 -11.20 -15.09 7.01
N LEU A 232 -12.35 -15.57 7.49
CA LEU A 232 -12.87 -15.18 8.82
C LEU A 232 -11.98 -15.70 9.94
N CYS A 233 -11.39 -16.89 9.81
CA CYS A 233 -10.42 -17.42 10.76
C CYS A 233 -9.16 -16.54 10.81
N TYR A 234 -8.64 -16.15 9.65
CA TYR A 234 -7.50 -15.26 9.51
C TYR A 234 -7.75 -13.88 10.17
N VAL A 235 -8.85 -13.22 9.81
CA VAL A 235 -9.22 -11.92 10.39
C VAL A 235 -9.44 -12.05 11.91
N GLY A 236 -10.18 -13.07 12.34
CA GLY A 236 -10.49 -13.30 13.75
C GLY A 236 -9.22 -13.52 14.58
N ARG A 237 -8.28 -14.33 14.09
CA ARG A 237 -7.01 -14.57 14.77
C ARG A 237 -6.26 -13.27 15.03
N PHE A 238 -6.03 -12.49 13.98
CA PHE A 238 -5.34 -11.21 14.12
C PHE A 238 -6.10 -10.26 15.05
N PHE A 239 -7.41 -10.13 14.86
CA PHE A 239 -8.25 -9.21 15.61
C PHE A 239 -8.17 -9.42 17.12
N PHE A 240 -8.20 -10.68 17.57
CA PHE A 240 -8.24 -11.04 18.99
C PHE A 240 -6.88 -11.33 19.62
N PHE A 241 -5.91 -11.87 18.86
CA PHE A 241 -4.68 -12.41 19.45
C PHE A 241 -3.41 -11.64 19.11
N ILE A 242 -3.41 -10.70 18.16
CA ILE A 242 -2.16 -10.05 17.71
C ILE A 242 -1.40 -9.32 18.84
N TRP A 243 -2.13 -8.72 19.78
CA TRP A 243 -1.55 -8.02 20.93
C TRP A 243 -0.68 -8.93 21.81
N LEU A 244 -0.94 -10.24 21.77
CA LEU A 244 -0.18 -11.28 22.48
C LEU A 244 0.80 -12.00 21.55
N GLU A 245 0.38 -12.38 20.35
CA GLU A 245 1.21 -13.16 19.42
C GLU A 245 2.46 -12.39 18.97
N LEU A 246 2.36 -11.08 18.73
CA LEU A 246 3.50 -10.27 18.26
C LEU A 246 4.63 -10.17 19.30
N PRO A 247 4.38 -9.83 20.59
CA PRO A 247 5.42 -9.91 21.61
C PRO A 247 6.00 -11.32 21.78
N LEU A 248 5.16 -12.36 21.76
CA LEU A 248 5.61 -13.75 21.89
C LEU A 248 6.48 -14.19 20.71
N TYR A 249 6.16 -13.77 19.49
CA TYR A 249 6.98 -13.98 18.31
C TYR A 249 8.39 -13.41 18.53
N PHE A 250 8.51 -12.15 18.94
CA PHE A 250 9.81 -11.53 19.19
C PHE A 250 10.57 -12.24 20.32
N PHE A 251 9.87 -12.67 21.37
CA PHE A 251 10.49 -13.41 22.46
C PHE A 251 11.05 -14.76 21.99
N ARG A 252 10.27 -15.54 21.22
CA ARG A 252 10.69 -16.82 20.64
C ARG A 252 11.88 -16.68 19.69
N LYS A 253 11.97 -15.58 18.94
CA LYS A 253 13.11 -15.25 18.05
C LYS A 253 14.30 -14.62 18.81
N GLY A 254 14.30 -14.63 20.15
CA GLY A 254 15.39 -14.10 20.99
C GLY A 254 15.48 -12.57 21.04
N LYS A 255 14.53 -11.84 20.43
CA LYS A 255 14.49 -10.37 20.37
C LYS A 255 13.75 -9.79 21.59
N THR A 256 14.24 -10.09 22.79
CA THR A 256 13.57 -9.76 24.07
C THR A 256 13.26 -8.28 24.24
N ALA A 257 14.16 -7.38 23.82
CA ALA A 257 13.91 -5.94 23.87
C ALA A 257 12.76 -5.51 22.95
N MET A 258 12.60 -6.13 21.78
CA MET A 258 11.46 -5.86 20.88
C MET A 258 10.17 -6.43 21.46
N ALA A 259 10.22 -7.63 22.03
CA ALA A 259 9.09 -8.25 22.72
C ALA A 259 8.55 -7.34 23.84
N ALA A 260 9.44 -6.86 24.72
CA ALA A 260 9.08 -5.96 25.81
C ALA A 260 8.47 -4.65 25.31
N LYS A 261 9.03 -4.04 24.25
CA LYS A 261 8.49 -2.81 23.67
C LYS A 261 7.13 -3.02 23.01
N ALA A 262 6.96 -4.07 22.21
CA ALA A 262 5.69 -4.40 21.59
C ALA A 262 4.59 -4.64 22.65
N ALA A 263 4.90 -5.41 23.70
CA ALA A 263 3.98 -5.65 24.81
C ALA A 263 3.66 -4.36 25.59
N PHE A 264 4.67 -3.55 25.91
CA PHE A 264 4.48 -2.29 26.62
C PHE A 264 3.51 -1.36 25.89
N TRP A 265 3.68 -1.20 24.58
CA TRP A 265 2.82 -0.28 23.83
C TRP A 265 1.40 -0.80 23.62
N GLU A 266 1.22 -2.10 23.34
CA GLU A 266 -0.11 -2.71 23.25
C GLU A 266 -0.86 -2.64 24.59
N LEU A 267 -0.25 -3.12 25.67
CA LEU A 267 -0.87 -3.12 27.00
C LEU A 267 -1.08 -1.69 27.52
N GLY A 268 -0.14 -0.78 27.25
CA GLY A 268 -0.28 0.64 27.57
C GLY A 268 -1.45 1.29 26.85
N ASN A 269 -1.68 0.94 25.58
CA ASN A 269 -2.84 1.43 24.83
C ASN A 269 -4.15 0.91 25.44
N TYR A 270 -4.25 -0.39 25.72
CA TYR A 270 -5.43 -0.96 26.37
C TYR A 270 -5.69 -0.39 27.77
N LEU A 271 -4.64 -0.15 28.55
CA LEU A 271 -4.76 0.51 29.85
C LEU A 271 -5.29 1.94 29.68
N ALA A 272 -4.79 2.69 28.70
CA ALA A 272 -5.30 4.03 28.41
C ALA A 272 -6.79 4.00 28.01
N LEU A 273 -7.19 3.07 27.14
CA LEU A 273 -8.60 2.88 26.76
C LEU A 273 -9.47 2.50 27.97
N TYR A 274 -8.99 1.59 28.81
CA TYR A 274 -9.67 1.20 30.04
C TYR A 274 -9.87 2.40 30.98
N VAL A 275 -8.83 3.22 31.18
CA VAL A 275 -8.90 4.41 32.04
C VAL A 275 -9.87 5.45 31.47
N LEU A 276 -9.76 5.77 30.18
CA LEU A 276 -10.65 6.71 29.50
C LEU A 276 -12.12 6.27 29.54
N TRP A 277 -12.36 4.96 29.37
CA TRP A 277 -13.69 4.38 29.42
C TRP A 277 -14.31 4.50 30.82
N ASN A 278 -13.61 4.04 31.85
CA ASN A 278 -14.18 3.91 33.20
C ASN A 278 -14.18 5.23 33.98
N TYR A 279 -13.22 6.12 33.74
CA TYR A 279 -12.99 7.29 34.59
C TYR A 279 -13.13 8.64 33.88
N VAL A 280 -13.27 8.68 32.55
CA VAL A 280 -13.41 9.94 31.80
C VAL A 280 -14.74 10.02 31.07
N ASN A 281 -14.90 9.29 29.97
CA ASN A 281 -16.13 9.29 29.19
C ASN A 281 -16.17 8.08 28.24
N TRP A 282 -16.95 7.06 28.59
CA TRP A 282 -17.08 5.84 27.78
C TRP A 282 -17.66 6.10 26.39
N LYS A 283 -18.60 7.06 26.27
CA LYS A 283 -19.24 7.39 24.98
C LYS A 283 -18.23 8.02 24.03
N ALA A 284 -17.45 8.98 24.50
CA ALA A 284 -16.38 9.58 23.71
C ALA A 284 -15.30 8.54 23.36
N THR A 285 -14.89 7.72 24.33
CA THR A 285 -13.90 6.65 24.13
C THR A 285 -14.34 5.66 23.05
N LEU A 286 -15.63 5.31 23.00
CA LEU A 286 -16.20 4.43 21.99
C LEU A 286 -15.97 4.98 20.56
N PHE A 287 -16.39 6.21 20.30
CA PHE A 287 -16.34 6.80 18.94
C PHE A 287 -14.95 7.29 18.53
N VAL A 288 -14.16 7.78 19.49
CA VAL A 288 -12.84 8.38 19.20
C VAL A 288 -11.75 7.33 19.08
N PHE A 289 -11.85 6.20 19.81
CA PHE A 289 -10.75 5.23 19.88
C PHE A 289 -11.16 3.79 19.61
N LEU A 290 -12.22 3.27 20.26
CA LEU A 290 -12.56 1.86 20.14
C LEU A 290 -13.10 1.51 18.74
N LEU A 291 -14.06 2.26 18.21
CA LEU A 291 -14.58 2.00 16.86
C LEU A 291 -13.49 2.13 15.79
N PRO A 292 -12.64 3.18 15.77
CA PRO A 292 -11.47 3.23 14.89
C PRO A 292 -10.53 2.04 15.04
N LEU A 293 -10.21 1.61 16.28
CA LEU A 293 -9.33 0.47 16.54
C LEU A 293 -9.86 -0.83 15.95
N LEU A 294 -11.14 -1.14 16.22
CA LEU A 294 -11.78 -2.36 15.73
C LEU A 294 -11.88 -2.32 14.20
N GLN A 295 -12.26 -1.18 13.63
CA GLN A 295 -12.35 -1.00 12.18
C GLN A 295 -11.00 -1.16 11.49
N LEU A 296 -9.95 -0.52 12.00
CA LEU A 296 -8.62 -0.58 11.41
C LEU A 296 -8.08 -2.02 11.40
N ARG A 297 -8.27 -2.79 12.48
CA ARG A 297 -7.83 -4.20 12.52
C ARG A 297 -8.46 -5.04 11.42
N VAL A 298 -9.76 -4.85 11.17
CA VAL A 298 -10.44 -5.52 10.05
C VAL A 298 -9.89 -5.02 8.71
N GLY A 299 -9.76 -3.70 8.55
CA GLY A 299 -9.26 -3.08 7.31
C GLY A 299 -7.86 -3.55 6.92
N LEU A 300 -6.93 -3.58 7.88
CA LEU A 300 -5.56 -4.06 7.67
C LEU A 300 -5.53 -5.52 7.20
N MET A 301 -6.37 -6.38 7.77
CA MET A 301 -6.41 -7.80 7.41
C MET A 301 -7.11 -8.05 6.07
N VAL A 302 -8.16 -7.29 5.76
CA VAL A 302 -8.80 -7.33 4.43
C VAL A 302 -7.80 -6.89 3.35
N GLY A 303 -7.03 -5.83 3.63
CA GLY A 303 -5.99 -5.31 2.73
C GLY A 303 -4.85 -6.29 2.53
N ASN A 304 -4.25 -6.80 3.63
CA ASN A 304 -3.17 -7.78 3.58
C ASN A 304 -3.59 -9.07 2.85
N TRP A 305 -4.83 -9.53 3.08
CA TRP A 305 -5.37 -10.67 2.34
C TRP A 305 -5.39 -10.41 0.83
N GLY A 306 -5.87 -9.25 0.41
CA GLY A 306 -5.88 -8.87 -1.02
C GLY A 306 -4.46 -8.74 -1.60
N GLN A 307 -3.54 -8.17 -0.84
CA GLN A 307 -2.12 -8.00 -1.21
C GLN A 307 -1.38 -9.32 -1.42
N HIS A 308 -1.71 -10.34 -0.61
CA HIS A 308 -1.05 -11.63 -0.55
C HIS A 308 -2.00 -12.81 -0.85
N ALA A 309 -3.04 -12.59 -1.65
CA ALA A 309 -4.00 -13.65 -2.01
C ALA A 309 -3.42 -14.64 -3.03
N PHE A 310 -2.61 -14.14 -3.96
CA PHE A 310 -2.04 -14.91 -5.07
C PHE A 310 -0.57 -15.17 -4.80
N VAL A 311 -0.29 -16.29 -4.14
CA VAL A 311 1.08 -16.72 -3.82
C VAL A 311 1.42 -17.89 -4.74
N ASP A 312 2.47 -17.74 -5.52
CA ASP A 312 2.92 -18.77 -6.46
C ASP A 312 3.32 -20.07 -5.76
N GLU A 313 2.81 -21.19 -6.28
CA GLU A 313 3.07 -22.50 -5.72
C GLU A 313 4.48 -23.05 -6.02
N VAL A 314 5.20 -22.47 -6.99
CA VAL A 314 6.52 -22.93 -7.42
C VAL A 314 7.62 -22.21 -6.64
N ASP A 315 7.57 -20.87 -6.61
CA ASP A 315 8.52 -20.05 -5.85
C ASP A 315 7.79 -19.01 -4.98
N PRO A 316 7.26 -19.44 -3.81
CA PRO A 316 6.47 -18.59 -2.92
C PRO A 316 7.32 -17.59 -2.11
N ASN A 317 8.65 -17.69 -2.17
CA ASN A 317 9.56 -16.81 -1.44
C ASN A 317 10.00 -15.58 -2.26
N SER A 318 9.78 -15.59 -3.57
CA SER A 318 10.05 -14.43 -4.42
C SER A 318 9.00 -13.36 -4.21
N ASP A 319 9.42 -12.14 -3.86
CA ASP A 319 8.52 -10.99 -3.71
C ASP A 319 7.72 -10.70 -4.99
N PHE A 320 8.26 -11.02 -6.18
CA PHE A 320 7.53 -10.91 -7.44
C PHE A 320 6.32 -11.85 -7.52
N ARG A 321 6.37 -12.95 -6.77
CA ARG A 321 5.45 -14.09 -6.86
C ARG A 321 4.57 -14.27 -5.62
N SER A 322 4.91 -13.60 -4.53
CA SER A 322 4.17 -13.62 -3.26
C SER A 322 3.33 -12.36 -3.02
N SER A 323 3.47 -11.35 -3.88
CA SER A 323 2.77 -10.06 -3.83
C SER A 323 2.24 -9.67 -5.20
N ILE A 324 1.36 -8.67 -5.25
CA ILE A 324 0.77 -8.18 -6.51
C ILE A 324 0.87 -6.67 -6.63
N THR A 325 0.85 -6.18 -7.87
CA THR A 325 0.79 -4.74 -8.16
C THR A 325 -0.59 -4.37 -8.71
N LEU A 326 -1.15 -3.27 -8.22
CA LEU A 326 -2.38 -2.65 -8.71
C LEU A 326 -2.03 -1.29 -9.33
N ILE A 327 -2.39 -1.13 -10.58
CA ILE A 327 -2.33 0.13 -11.34
C ILE A 327 -3.77 0.53 -11.61
N ASP A 328 -4.06 1.79 -11.90
CA ASP A 328 -5.43 2.20 -12.26
C ASP A 328 -6.45 1.90 -11.15
N VAL A 329 -6.06 2.29 -9.95
CA VAL A 329 -6.89 2.16 -8.75
C VAL A 329 -6.91 3.49 -7.99
N PRO A 330 -8.08 3.92 -7.49
CA PRO A 330 -8.18 5.13 -6.66
C PRO A 330 -7.25 5.12 -5.45
N SER A 331 -6.95 3.95 -4.87
CA SER A 331 -6.01 3.85 -3.75
C SER A 331 -4.61 4.38 -4.08
N ASN A 332 -4.09 4.26 -5.29
CA ASN A 332 -2.77 4.84 -5.61
C ASN A 332 -2.77 6.36 -5.43
N ARG A 333 -3.90 7.00 -5.74
CA ARG A 333 -4.10 8.43 -5.56
C ARG A 333 -4.26 8.83 -4.09
N PHE A 334 -5.08 8.10 -3.33
CA PHE A 334 -5.45 8.46 -1.95
C PHE A 334 -4.55 7.86 -0.87
N CYS A 335 -3.75 6.87 -1.21
CA CYS A 335 -2.95 6.06 -0.30
C CYS A 335 -1.48 5.94 -0.77
N TYR A 336 -0.94 6.99 -1.41
CA TYR A 336 0.48 7.09 -1.73
C TYR A 336 1.03 5.88 -2.52
N ASN A 337 0.42 5.56 -3.66
CA ASN A 337 0.85 4.45 -4.53
C ASN A 337 0.96 3.07 -3.83
N ASP A 338 0.14 2.81 -2.81
CA ASP A 338 0.12 1.53 -2.08
C ASP A 338 -0.16 0.31 -2.99
N GLY A 339 -0.82 0.51 -4.14
CA GLY A 339 -1.02 -0.53 -5.14
C GLY A 339 0.29 -1.09 -5.70
N TYR A 340 1.41 -0.39 -5.61
CA TYR A 340 2.73 -0.91 -6.03
C TYR A 340 3.38 -1.79 -4.96
N HIS A 341 2.61 -2.69 -4.35
CA HIS A 341 3.03 -3.52 -3.21
C HIS A 341 4.20 -4.46 -3.54
N THR A 342 4.29 -5.01 -4.75
CA THR A 342 5.48 -5.76 -5.19
C THR A 342 6.73 -4.90 -5.18
N SER A 343 6.64 -3.67 -5.69
CA SER A 343 7.76 -2.72 -5.64
C SER A 343 8.14 -2.42 -4.19
N HIS A 344 7.15 -2.25 -3.31
CA HIS A 344 7.35 -2.02 -1.88
C HIS A 344 8.11 -3.17 -1.20
N HIS A 345 7.72 -4.43 -1.41
CA HIS A 345 8.43 -5.58 -0.85
C HIS A 345 9.88 -5.68 -1.33
N LEU A 346 10.12 -5.42 -2.63
CA LEU A 346 11.47 -5.44 -3.20
C LEU A 346 12.41 -4.36 -2.62
N ASN A 347 11.88 -3.23 -2.18
CA ASN A 347 12.64 -2.22 -1.44
C ASN A 347 11.69 -1.38 -0.57
N PRO A 348 11.54 -1.72 0.72
CA PRO A 348 10.62 -1.05 1.62
C PRO A 348 10.99 0.41 1.94
N LEU A 349 12.21 0.84 1.62
CA LEU A 349 12.68 2.21 1.78
C LEU A 349 12.50 3.06 0.52
N ARG A 350 11.86 2.52 -0.53
CA ARG A 350 11.58 3.29 -1.74
C ARG A 350 10.49 4.32 -1.44
N HIS A 351 10.73 5.56 -1.89
CA HIS A 351 9.72 6.60 -1.80
C HIS A 351 8.52 6.26 -2.68
N TRP A 352 7.31 6.54 -2.19
CA TRP A 352 6.07 6.15 -2.85
C TRP A 352 5.94 6.63 -4.30
N ARG A 353 6.52 7.78 -4.66
CA ARG A 353 6.48 8.30 -6.04
C ARG A 353 7.47 7.64 -7.00
N ASP A 354 8.40 6.85 -6.48
CA ASP A 354 9.42 6.17 -7.28
C ASP A 354 9.01 4.75 -7.67
N HIS A 355 7.92 4.21 -7.11
CA HIS A 355 7.41 2.90 -7.50
C HIS A 355 7.06 2.77 -9.00
N PRO A 356 6.38 3.75 -9.63
CA PRO A 356 6.11 3.73 -11.08
C PRO A 356 7.38 3.60 -11.93
N VAL A 357 8.42 4.39 -11.60
CA VAL A 357 9.73 4.33 -12.26
C VAL A 357 10.37 2.96 -12.07
N SER A 358 10.36 2.45 -10.84
CA SER A 358 10.94 1.14 -10.52
C SER A 358 10.27 -0.01 -11.26
N LEU A 359 8.95 0.04 -11.46
CA LEU A 359 8.23 -0.97 -12.23
C LEU A 359 8.68 -0.96 -13.68
N LEU A 360 8.66 0.21 -14.35
CA LEU A 360 9.07 0.31 -15.75
C LEU A 360 10.52 -0.10 -15.98
N GLN A 361 11.43 0.24 -15.05
CA GLN A 361 12.83 -0.17 -15.13
C GLN A 361 13.03 -1.69 -14.94
N GLN A 362 12.06 -2.39 -14.37
CA GLN A 362 12.14 -3.81 -14.05
C GLN A 362 11.08 -4.64 -14.77
N LYS A 363 10.34 -4.06 -15.74
CA LYS A 363 9.18 -4.73 -16.36
C LYS A 363 9.54 -6.06 -17.02
N ASP A 364 10.73 -6.15 -17.63
CA ASP A 364 11.24 -7.42 -18.19
C ASP A 364 11.35 -8.49 -17.10
N ARG A 365 11.85 -8.11 -15.92
CA ARG A 365 11.99 -9.01 -14.78
C ARG A 365 10.64 -9.35 -14.15
N TYR A 366 9.68 -8.41 -14.12
CA TYR A 366 8.29 -8.71 -13.74
C TYR A 366 7.69 -9.79 -14.66
N ALA A 367 7.95 -9.71 -15.97
CA ALA A 367 7.51 -10.71 -16.93
C ALA A 367 8.20 -12.06 -16.73
N GLU A 368 9.54 -12.09 -16.59
CA GLU A 368 10.34 -13.30 -16.37
C GLU A 368 9.98 -14.03 -15.06
N GLU A 369 9.62 -13.28 -14.01
CA GLU A 369 9.23 -13.83 -12.71
C GLU A 369 7.73 -14.14 -12.60
N HIS A 370 6.97 -13.96 -13.67
CA HIS A 370 5.51 -14.12 -13.71
C HIS A 370 4.78 -13.32 -12.62
N ALA A 371 5.24 -12.09 -12.36
CA ALA A 371 4.59 -11.19 -11.44
C ALA A 371 3.16 -10.86 -11.90
N LEU A 372 2.29 -10.56 -10.94
CA LEU A 372 0.89 -10.23 -11.22
C LEU A 372 0.66 -8.72 -11.10
N VAL A 373 0.20 -8.13 -12.20
CA VAL A 373 -0.19 -6.72 -12.29
C VAL A 373 -1.68 -6.66 -12.64
N PHE A 374 -2.45 -5.89 -11.88
CA PHE A 374 -3.88 -5.69 -12.11
C PHE A 374 -4.20 -4.23 -12.39
N ARG A 375 -5.33 -4.02 -13.07
CA ARG A 375 -5.97 -2.72 -13.32
C ARG A 375 -7.43 -2.72 -12.87
N ASN A 376 -7.96 -1.56 -12.49
CA ASN A 376 -9.39 -1.36 -12.16
C ASN A 376 -9.92 -2.24 -11.03
N ILE A 377 -9.05 -2.72 -10.13
CA ILE A 377 -9.48 -3.53 -8.98
C ILE A 377 -8.56 -3.28 -7.79
N ASP A 378 -9.16 -2.86 -6.67
CA ASP A 378 -8.47 -2.60 -5.42
C ASP A 378 -8.31 -3.87 -4.56
N TYR A 379 -7.41 -3.89 -3.57
CA TYR A 379 -7.19 -5.03 -2.67
C TYR A 379 -8.46 -5.50 -1.98
N ILE A 380 -9.29 -4.56 -1.49
CA ILE A 380 -10.57 -4.90 -0.86
C ILE A 380 -11.49 -5.62 -1.85
N MET A 381 -11.51 -5.14 -3.10
CA MET A 381 -12.35 -5.73 -4.15
C MET A 381 -11.81 -7.08 -4.63
N ILE A 382 -10.48 -7.26 -4.67
CA ILE A 382 -9.86 -8.58 -4.87
C ILE A 382 -10.36 -9.55 -3.81
N THR A 383 -10.29 -9.18 -2.52
CA THR A 383 -10.79 -10.01 -1.42
C THR A 383 -12.26 -10.37 -1.63
N ILE A 384 -13.13 -9.41 -1.98
CA ILE A 384 -14.56 -9.68 -2.26
C ILE A 384 -14.75 -10.64 -3.44
N ARG A 385 -13.98 -10.47 -4.53
CA ARG A 385 -14.09 -11.33 -5.72
C ARG A 385 -13.60 -12.75 -5.45
N LEU A 386 -12.56 -12.91 -4.65
CA LEU A 386 -12.08 -14.20 -4.18
C LEU A 386 -13.13 -14.93 -3.34
N MET A 387 -13.80 -14.24 -2.41
CA MET A 387 -14.89 -14.83 -1.62
C MET A 387 -16.07 -15.29 -2.49
N ARG A 388 -16.22 -14.71 -3.68
CA ARG A 388 -17.22 -15.11 -4.70
C ARG A 388 -16.68 -16.11 -5.72
N LYS A 389 -15.40 -16.47 -5.63
CA LYS A 389 -14.67 -17.30 -6.61
C LYS A 389 -14.79 -16.78 -8.05
N ASP A 390 -14.90 -15.46 -8.21
CA ASP A 390 -15.10 -14.78 -9.49
C ASP A 390 -13.77 -14.55 -10.22
N TYR A 391 -13.09 -15.65 -10.54
CA TYR A 391 -11.79 -15.65 -11.20
C TYR A 391 -11.83 -15.07 -12.61
N LYS A 392 -12.99 -15.15 -13.29
CA LYS A 392 -13.14 -14.53 -14.62
C LYS A 392 -13.08 -13.01 -14.53
N TYR A 393 -13.69 -12.41 -13.50
CA TYR A 393 -13.56 -10.97 -13.27
C TYR A 393 -12.12 -10.58 -12.92
N LEU A 394 -11.46 -11.35 -12.04
CA LEU A 394 -10.06 -11.11 -11.68
C LEU A 394 -9.13 -11.20 -12.89
N ALA A 395 -9.32 -12.20 -13.76
CA ALA A 395 -8.56 -12.38 -14.99
C ALA A 395 -8.76 -11.23 -15.99
N LYS A 396 -9.96 -10.64 -16.06
CA LYS A 396 -10.22 -9.44 -16.89
C LYS A 396 -9.48 -8.20 -16.39
N CYS A 397 -9.18 -8.14 -15.09
CA CYS A 397 -8.42 -7.07 -14.49
C CYS A 397 -6.91 -7.26 -14.61
N LEU A 398 -6.42 -8.42 -15.07
CA LEU A 398 -4.98 -8.68 -15.21
C LEU A 398 -4.42 -7.86 -16.38
N VAL A 399 -3.29 -7.19 -16.16
CA VAL A 399 -2.44 -6.61 -17.20
C VAL A 399 -1.40 -7.68 -17.56
N PRO A 400 -1.55 -8.41 -18.68
CA PRO A 400 -0.70 -9.55 -18.96
C PRO A 400 0.73 -9.11 -19.29
N MET A 401 1.71 -9.86 -18.79
CA MET A 401 3.13 -9.67 -19.08
C MET A 401 3.78 -11.01 -19.41
N GLY A 402 4.78 -11.01 -20.29
CA GLY A 402 5.50 -12.24 -20.67
C GLY A 402 4.59 -13.30 -21.27
N ASP A 403 4.69 -14.54 -20.75
CA ASP A 403 3.88 -15.68 -21.21
C ASP A 403 2.37 -15.52 -20.94
N GLN A 404 1.99 -14.64 -20.02
CA GLN A 404 0.59 -14.32 -19.73
C GLN A 404 -0.11 -13.64 -20.93
N VAL A 405 0.63 -13.03 -21.86
CA VAL A 405 0.07 -12.33 -23.02
C VAL A 405 -0.69 -13.31 -23.92
N ASP A 406 -0.13 -14.49 -24.14
CA ASP A 406 -0.70 -15.53 -25.00
C ASP A 406 -1.82 -16.34 -24.33
N MET A 407 -2.01 -16.19 -23.01
CA MET A 407 -3.06 -16.90 -22.28
C MET A 407 -4.45 -16.35 -22.61
N THR A 408 -5.38 -17.27 -22.86
CA THR A 408 -6.81 -16.99 -22.89
C THR A 408 -7.33 -16.51 -21.52
N LEU A 409 -8.54 -15.93 -21.51
CA LEU A 409 -9.16 -15.48 -20.27
C LEU A 409 -9.37 -16.62 -19.26
N ASP A 410 -9.73 -17.81 -19.74
CA ASP A 410 -9.98 -18.97 -18.88
C ASP A 410 -8.66 -19.56 -18.34
N GLU A 411 -7.57 -19.55 -19.11
CA GLU A 411 -6.23 -19.92 -18.62
C GLU A 411 -5.72 -18.96 -17.55
N LYS A 412 -5.91 -17.65 -17.75
CA LYS A 412 -5.61 -16.63 -16.72
C LYS A 412 -6.44 -16.85 -15.45
N ALA A 413 -7.72 -17.14 -15.59
CA ALA A 413 -8.60 -17.39 -14.46
C ALA A 413 -8.17 -18.64 -13.67
N GLU A 414 -7.75 -19.70 -14.36
CA GLU A 414 -7.25 -20.91 -13.71
C GLU A 414 -5.89 -20.70 -13.06
N MET A 415 -4.95 -20.00 -13.72
CA MET A 415 -3.67 -19.59 -13.13
C MET A 415 -3.88 -18.81 -11.82
N LEU A 416 -4.81 -17.86 -11.80
CA LEU A 416 -5.13 -17.13 -10.57
C LEU A 416 -5.73 -18.04 -9.49
N ARG A 417 -6.52 -19.06 -9.88
CA ARG A 417 -7.08 -20.05 -8.96
C ARG A 417 -6.01 -20.97 -8.37
N THR A 418 -4.98 -21.36 -9.12
CA THR A 418 -3.92 -22.20 -8.54
C THR A 418 -3.15 -21.47 -7.44
N LYS A 419 -2.88 -20.17 -7.64
CA LYS A 419 -2.15 -19.31 -6.71
C LYS A 419 -2.89 -18.98 -5.40
N THR A 420 -4.17 -19.29 -5.28
CA THR A 420 -4.94 -19.10 -4.02
C THR A 420 -4.96 -20.34 -3.13
N LYS A 421 -4.39 -21.47 -3.59
CA LYS A 421 -4.39 -22.74 -2.85
C LYS A 421 -3.55 -22.65 -1.58
N ARG A 422 -4.10 -23.16 -0.48
CA ARG A 422 -3.34 -23.30 0.78
C ARG A 422 -2.11 -24.19 0.59
N PHE A 423 -1.02 -23.82 1.26
CA PHE A 423 0.20 -24.63 1.33
C PHE A 423 0.03 -25.68 2.43
N SER A 424 0.33 -26.94 2.13
CA SER A 424 0.40 -28.00 3.14
C SER A 424 1.66 -27.87 3.99
N ASP A 425 1.73 -28.59 5.12
CA ASP A 425 2.97 -28.64 5.93
C ASP A 425 4.16 -29.19 5.14
N MET A 426 3.92 -30.05 4.14
CA MET A 426 4.96 -30.55 3.25
C MET A 426 5.43 -29.48 2.27
N ASP A 427 4.50 -28.67 1.72
CA ASP A 427 4.85 -27.54 0.87
C ASP A 427 5.69 -26.52 1.65
N VAL A 428 5.25 -26.19 2.87
CA VAL A 428 5.95 -25.25 3.74
C VAL A 428 7.39 -25.71 4.01
N LYS A 429 7.59 -26.98 4.35
CA LYS A 429 8.94 -27.53 4.64
C LYS A 429 9.85 -27.65 3.42
N SER A 430 9.29 -27.71 2.21
CA SER A 430 10.07 -27.94 0.98
C SER A 430 10.38 -26.66 0.22
N LYS A 431 9.56 -25.61 0.39
CA LYS A 431 9.62 -24.37 -0.40
C LYS A 431 10.10 -23.16 0.40
N PHE A 432 10.09 -23.23 1.73
CA PHE A 432 10.56 -22.19 2.65
C PHE A 432 11.66 -22.74 3.55
#